data_AF-H2FYB7-F1
#
_entry.id   AF-H2FYB7-F1
#
_cell.length_a   1.000
_cell.length_b   1.000
_cell.length_c   1.000
_cell.angle_alpha   90.00
_cell.angle_beta   90.00
_cell.angle_gamma   90.00
#
_symmetry.space_group_name_H-M   'P 1'
#
loop_
_entity.id
_entity.type
_entity.pdbx_description
1 polymer ?
#
loop_
_entity_poly.entity_id
_entity_poly.type
_entity_poly.pdbx_seq_one_letter_code
_entity_poly.pdbx_strand_id
1 'polypeptide(L)'
;MEQHAIITAIHSVLRDTLAHPHLTAFGPEARLNEDLYLDSIQVLQLLMHLELDLGFVIPDTAFGRDDFDTVAGLAAFLGRLGAVAPVTDQVEDSQVGGANLGVHGEEYEDIKVHCFVSCVCDALKQAGIDHRPYYFSVWDADFAIGPDWTLRYHAPSINHDFFRDWFERLYGVDLHHWYRDDAGKADNIVTLCELVEARPDTGSVMVMLDLYQLPERENKFNQNPFPHYVLLETTADPDIWRMRDPDYRWEGELPKARILQAVDQPTVAGGWRFDRSQAKTPVPALVRDYFQACFQPGHNALTQGVRGILAAHVQGTNGVALSGLERAVRELPVISVRKYAYEHGFAFFWRELGLANDDFEHWCDEIEALITGFRALHYQLLKLAQSQDLGLVAGIERQLNELDAVEFGIKGELERVFAVWCEHHGLAQTEREVA
;
A
#
# COMPACT_ATOMS: atom_id res chain seq x y z
N MET A 1 -35.36 -1.30 0.69
CA MET A 1 -35.42 -1.80 2.08
C MET A 1 -35.34 -0.60 3.03
N GLU A 2 -36.01 -0.62 4.18
CA GLU A 2 -35.83 0.47 5.16
C GLU A 2 -34.42 0.41 5.77
N GLN A 3 -33.77 1.57 5.93
CA GLN A 3 -32.38 1.70 6.37
C GLN A 3 -32.10 0.95 7.68
N HIS A 4 -33.06 0.92 8.61
CA HIS A 4 -32.95 0.19 9.87
C HIS A 4 -32.81 -1.33 9.68
N ALA A 5 -33.49 -1.90 8.67
CA ALA A 5 -33.38 -3.32 8.34
C ALA A 5 -32.00 -3.65 7.74
N ILE A 6 -31.43 -2.74 6.95
CA ILE A 6 -30.07 -2.87 6.39
C ILE A 6 -29.02 -2.81 7.51
N ILE A 7 -29.14 -1.85 8.42
CA ILE A 7 -28.23 -1.74 9.59
C ILE A 7 -28.31 -3.02 10.46
N THR A 8 -29.50 -3.57 10.64
CA THR A 8 -29.68 -4.85 11.36
C THR A 8 -29.00 -6.02 10.64
N ALA A 9 -29.13 -6.08 9.32
CA ALA A 9 -28.45 -7.06 8.48
C ALA A 9 -26.92 -6.96 8.60
N ILE A 10 -26.38 -5.75 8.48
CA ILE A 10 -24.94 -5.45 8.68
C ILE A 10 -24.48 -5.98 10.04
N HIS A 11 -25.18 -5.64 11.12
CA HIS A 11 -24.84 -6.08 12.46
C HIS A 11 -24.86 -7.61 12.61
N SER A 12 -25.84 -8.29 12.00
CA SER A 12 -25.94 -9.76 12.05
C SER A 12 -24.77 -10.43 11.34
N VAL A 13 -24.40 -9.96 10.14
CA VAL A 13 -23.24 -10.50 9.41
C VAL A 13 -21.95 -10.29 10.20
N LEU A 14 -21.73 -9.08 10.72
CA LEU A 14 -20.54 -8.78 11.52
C LEU A 14 -20.45 -9.67 12.77
N ARG A 15 -21.56 -9.88 13.48
CA ARG A 15 -21.60 -10.66 14.72
C ARG A 15 -21.54 -12.17 14.46
N ASP A 16 -22.38 -12.67 13.56
CA ASP A 16 -22.67 -14.10 13.43
C ASP A 16 -21.78 -14.79 12.40
N THR A 17 -21.40 -14.06 11.34
CA THR A 17 -20.60 -14.62 10.23
C THR A 17 -19.14 -14.27 10.36
N LEU A 18 -18.81 -12.98 10.55
CA LEU A 18 -17.42 -12.52 10.65
C LEU A 18 -16.86 -12.60 12.07
N ALA A 19 -17.70 -12.90 13.08
CA ALA A 19 -17.33 -12.97 14.49
C ALA A 19 -16.52 -11.75 14.96
N HIS A 20 -16.91 -10.55 14.49
CA HIS A 20 -16.14 -9.34 14.65
C HIS A 20 -16.06 -8.89 16.13
N PRO A 21 -14.86 -8.66 16.69
CA PRO A 21 -14.71 -8.43 18.13
C PRO A 21 -15.14 -7.03 18.60
N HIS A 22 -15.19 -6.03 17.71
CA HIS A 22 -15.40 -4.61 18.06
C HIS A 22 -16.80 -4.12 17.72
N LEU A 23 -17.83 -4.72 18.34
CA LEU A 23 -19.24 -4.35 18.12
C LEU A 23 -19.87 -3.52 19.24
N THR A 24 -19.13 -3.22 20.31
CA THR A 24 -19.66 -2.46 21.46
C THR A 24 -20.08 -1.03 21.08
N ALA A 25 -19.39 -0.41 20.11
CA ALA A 25 -19.71 0.93 19.60
C ALA A 25 -20.68 0.91 18.40
N PHE A 26 -21.23 -0.26 18.02
CA PHE A 26 -22.05 -0.36 16.81
C PHE A 26 -23.33 0.48 16.90
N GLY A 27 -23.47 1.39 15.94
CA GLY A 27 -24.63 2.26 15.77
C GLY A 27 -24.58 2.95 14.39
N PRO A 28 -25.64 3.66 13.99
CA PRO A 28 -25.70 4.31 12.67
C PRO A 28 -24.53 5.27 12.42
N GLU A 29 -24.16 6.05 13.42
CA GLU A 29 -23.07 7.04 13.34
C GLU A 29 -21.68 6.43 13.58
N ALA A 30 -21.59 5.13 13.88
CA ALA A 30 -20.31 4.48 14.12
C ALA A 30 -19.49 4.48 12.82
N ARG A 31 -18.27 4.98 12.93
CA ARG A 31 -17.31 5.03 11.83
C ARG A 31 -16.75 3.63 11.60
N LEU A 32 -16.81 3.13 10.36
CA LEU A 32 -16.50 1.73 10.06
C LEU A 32 -15.05 1.41 10.46
N ASN A 33 -14.10 2.25 10.09
CA ASN A 33 -12.70 2.03 10.45
C ASN A 33 -12.41 2.41 11.91
N GLU A 34 -12.78 3.61 12.34
CA GLU A 34 -12.25 4.15 13.60
C GLU A 34 -12.97 3.63 14.85
N ASP A 35 -14.29 3.42 14.77
CA ASP A 35 -15.07 3.00 15.92
C ASP A 35 -15.29 1.48 15.92
N LEU A 36 -15.38 0.88 14.72
CA LEU A 36 -15.59 -0.56 14.55
C LEU A 36 -14.31 -1.30 14.12
N TYR A 37 -13.21 -0.65 13.79
CA TYR A 37 -11.97 -1.34 13.34
C TYR A 37 -12.19 -2.26 12.13
N LEU A 38 -13.13 -1.88 11.25
CA LEU A 38 -13.36 -2.54 9.96
C LEU A 38 -12.46 -1.93 8.91
N ASP A 39 -11.45 -2.69 8.50
CA ASP A 39 -10.63 -2.32 7.36
C ASP A 39 -11.33 -2.58 6.01
N SER A 40 -10.72 -2.11 4.92
CA SER A 40 -11.27 -2.28 3.58
C SER A 40 -11.51 -3.74 3.18
N ILE A 41 -10.72 -4.69 3.71
CA ILE A 41 -10.88 -6.12 3.44
C ILE A 41 -12.11 -6.67 4.18
N GLN A 42 -12.27 -6.30 5.45
CA GLN A 42 -13.42 -6.68 6.26
C GLN A 42 -14.72 -6.08 5.72
N VAL A 43 -14.67 -4.85 5.18
CA VAL A 43 -15.80 -4.24 4.46
C VAL A 43 -16.15 -5.04 3.20
N LEU A 44 -15.17 -5.46 2.40
CA LEU A 44 -15.42 -6.33 1.24
C LEU A 44 -16.02 -7.68 1.62
N GLN A 45 -15.51 -8.32 2.68
CA GLN A 45 -16.07 -9.57 3.21
C GLN A 45 -17.51 -9.38 3.70
N LEU A 46 -17.78 -8.27 4.40
CA LEU A 46 -19.14 -7.90 4.82
C LEU A 46 -20.08 -7.74 3.62
N LEU A 47 -19.66 -7.02 2.58
CA LEU A 47 -20.44 -6.83 1.35
C LEU A 47 -20.70 -8.16 0.62
N MET A 48 -19.72 -9.06 0.60
CA MET A 48 -19.87 -10.40 0.03
C MET A 48 -20.93 -11.22 0.77
N HIS A 49 -20.90 -11.23 2.12
CA HIS A 49 -21.90 -11.95 2.90
C HIS A 49 -23.29 -11.33 2.81
N LEU A 50 -23.38 -10.00 2.72
CA LEU A 50 -24.64 -9.33 2.43
C LEU A 50 -25.19 -9.76 1.06
N GLU A 51 -24.34 -9.86 0.02
CA GLU A 51 -24.76 -10.36 -1.29
C GLU A 51 -25.22 -11.83 -1.23
N LEU A 52 -24.35 -12.73 -0.76
CA LEU A 52 -24.56 -14.17 -0.87
C LEU A 52 -25.60 -14.71 0.13
N ASP A 53 -25.59 -14.22 1.37
CA ASP A 53 -26.42 -14.77 2.45
C ASP A 53 -27.76 -14.03 2.56
N LEU A 54 -27.80 -12.75 2.16
CA LEU A 54 -28.96 -11.87 2.35
C LEU A 54 -29.54 -11.31 1.05
N GLY A 55 -28.94 -11.65 -0.11
CA GLY A 55 -29.49 -11.36 -1.45
C GLY A 55 -29.38 -9.91 -1.89
N PHE A 56 -28.45 -9.14 -1.32
CA PHE A 56 -28.16 -7.78 -1.81
C PHE A 56 -27.49 -7.85 -3.18
N VAL A 57 -27.79 -6.89 -4.07
CA VAL A 57 -27.10 -6.78 -5.36
C VAL A 57 -26.01 -5.73 -5.21
N ILE A 58 -24.75 -6.17 -5.17
CA ILE A 58 -23.58 -5.29 -5.04
C ILE A 58 -22.92 -5.17 -6.43
N PRO A 59 -22.90 -3.99 -7.07
CA PRO A 59 -22.26 -3.83 -8.36
C PRO A 59 -20.74 -3.95 -8.23
N ASP A 60 -20.12 -4.63 -9.19
CA ASP A 60 -18.66 -4.82 -9.24
C ASP A 60 -17.87 -3.50 -9.32
N THR A 61 -18.52 -2.39 -9.70
CA THR A 61 -17.94 -1.05 -9.88
C THR A 61 -18.15 -0.12 -8.69
N ALA A 62 -18.75 -0.58 -7.58
CA ALA A 62 -19.33 0.30 -6.57
C ALA A 62 -18.39 0.70 -5.42
N PHE A 63 -17.07 0.54 -5.58
CA PHE A 63 -16.08 0.73 -4.52
C PHE A 63 -15.40 2.11 -4.58
N GLY A 64 -16.16 3.19 -4.38
CA GLY A 64 -15.65 4.56 -4.17
C GLY A 64 -15.50 4.91 -2.67
N ARG A 65 -14.71 5.93 -2.32
CA ARG A 65 -14.37 6.25 -0.91
C ARG A 65 -15.54 6.74 -0.05
N ASP A 66 -16.46 7.53 -0.62
CA ASP A 66 -17.36 8.38 0.18
C ASP A 66 -18.56 7.64 0.81
N ASP A 67 -18.83 6.40 0.41
CA ASP A 67 -20.01 5.64 0.85
C ASP A 67 -19.75 4.73 2.08
N PHE A 68 -18.50 4.66 2.56
CA PHE A 68 -18.08 3.67 3.56
C PHE A 68 -17.56 4.26 4.88
N ASP A 69 -17.80 5.54 5.15
CA ASP A 69 -17.31 6.17 6.37
C ASP A 69 -18.05 5.68 7.62
N THR A 70 -19.38 5.54 7.57
CA THR A 70 -20.22 5.13 8.70
C THR A 70 -21.14 3.95 8.38
N VAL A 71 -21.67 3.29 9.41
CA VAL A 71 -22.70 2.25 9.25
C VAL A 71 -23.93 2.80 8.53
N ALA A 72 -24.34 4.05 8.81
CA ALA A 72 -25.46 4.70 8.13
C ALA A 72 -25.15 4.99 6.66
N GLY A 73 -23.92 5.41 6.33
CA GLY A 73 -23.44 5.61 4.96
C GLY A 73 -23.50 4.32 4.15
N LEU A 74 -22.91 3.24 4.69
CA LEU A 74 -22.97 1.91 4.09
C LEU A 74 -24.42 1.43 3.91
N ALA A 75 -25.28 1.63 4.92
CA ALA A 75 -26.68 1.25 4.81
C ALA A 75 -27.46 2.08 3.78
N ALA A 76 -27.13 3.36 3.62
CA ALA A 76 -27.71 4.23 2.61
C ALA A 76 -27.27 3.79 1.20
N PHE A 77 -25.99 3.49 1.02
CA PHE A 77 -25.44 2.91 -0.21
C PHE A 77 -26.18 1.63 -0.62
N LEU A 78 -26.26 0.65 0.28
CA LEU A 78 -27.01 -0.59 0.07
C LEU A 78 -28.50 -0.35 -0.21
N GLY A 79 -29.08 0.69 0.39
CA GLY A 79 -30.45 1.12 0.15
C GLY A 79 -30.66 1.70 -1.26
N ARG A 80 -29.69 2.46 -1.77
CA ARG A 80 -29.69 3.03 -3.13
C ARG A 80 -29.49 1.97 -4.21
N LEU A 81 -28.77 0.88 -3.92
CA LEU A 81 -28.60 -0.24 -4.85
C LEU A 81 -29.93 -0.96 -5.20
N GLY A 82 -31.00 -0.75 -4.42
CA GLY A 82 -32.36 -1.19 -4.74
C GLY A 82 -33.21 -0.18 -5.54
N ALA A 83 -32.70 1.02 -5.83
CA ALA A 83 -33.40 2.09 -6.54
C ALA A 83 -32.43 2.82 -7.49
N VAL A 84 -32.50 2.52 -8.78
CA VAL A 84 -31.66 3.15 -9.81
C VAL A 84 -31.88 4.68 -9.83
N ALA A 85 -30.86 5.45 -9.45
CA ALA A 85 -30.69 6.86 -9.80
C ALA A 85 -29.23 7.34 -9.53
N PRO A 86 -28.78 8.44 -10.18
CA PRO A 86 -27.41 8.64 -10.63
C PRO A 86 -26.46 9.18 -9.55
N VAL A 87 -25.18 8.85 -9.74
CA VAL A 87 -24.02 9.36 -8.99
C VAL A 87 -23.92 10.87 -9.20
N THR A 88 -23.83 11.62 -8.11
CA THR A 88 -23.44 13.03 -8.11
C THR A 88 -22.09 13.13 -7.41
N ASP A 89 -21.07 13.55 -8.14
CA ASP A 89 -19.78 13.94 -7.59
C ASP A 89 -19.97 15.16 -6.69
N GLN A 90 -19.57 15.04 -5.43
CA GLN A 90 -19.24 16.20 -4.60
C GLN A 90 -17.83 16.00 -4.05
N VAL A 91 -16.94 16.85 -4.53
CA VAL A 91 -15.58 17.03 -4.02
C VAL A 91 -15.69 17.85 -2.73
N GLU A 92 -15.32 17.27 -1.59
CA GLU A 92 -15.03 18.03 -0.37
C GLU A 92 -13.54 17.98 -0.02
N ASP A 93 -13.03 19.19 0.15
CA ASP A 93 -11.67 19.62 0.36
C ASP A 93 -11.28 19.38 1.83
N SER A 94 -10.21 18.61 2.08
CA SER A 94 -9.68 18.36 3.42
C SER A 94 -8.23 18.83 3.52
N GLN A 95 -8.07 20.12 3.76
CA GLN A 95 -6.79 20.75 4.10
C GLN A 95 -6.38 20.46 5.55
N VAL A 96 -5.25 19.77 5.76
CA VAL A 96 -4.28 20.09 6.83
C VAL A 96 -2.85 19.64 6.44
N GLY A 97 -2.02 20.61 6.03
CA GLY A 97 -0.69 20.85 6.63
C GLY A 97 0.51 19.98 6.23
N GLY A 98 1.19 20.34 5.14
CA GLY A 98 2.60 20.04 4.87
C GLY A 98 2.95 20.26 3.41
N ALA A 99 3.57 21.40 3.07
CA ALA A 99 3.78 21.84 1.69
C ALA A 99 4.65 20.87 0.86
N ASN A 100 4.00 19.92 0.21
CA ASN A 100 4.50 19.21 -0.96
C ASN A 100 3.93 19.92 -2.19
N LEU A 101 4.81 20.59 -2.94
CA LEU A 101 4.47 21.23 -4.20
C LEU A 101 4.26 20.15 -5.28
N GLY A 102 3.05 20.07 -5.83
CA GLY A 102 2.69 19.26 -7.00
C GLY A 102 3.43 19.70 -8.26
N VAL A 103 3.09 19.07 -9.39
CA VAL A 103 3.80 19.27 -10.66
C VAL A 103 3.94 20.76 -11.03
N HIS A 104 2.93 21.57 -10.70
CA HIS A 104 2.90 23.02 -10.92
C HIS A 104 2.79 23.87 -9.64
N GLY A 105 3.08 23.29 -8.47
CA GLY A 105 3.05 24.00 -7.19
C GLY A 105 1.72 23.99 -6.43
N GLU A 106 0.78 23.14 -6.86
CA GLU A 106 -0.48 22.85 -6.15
C GLU A 106 -0.24 21.91 -4.95
N GLU A 107 -1.17 21.80 -3.99
CA GLU A 107 -1.03 20.83 -2.89
C GLU A 107 -1.09 19.40 -3.46
N TYR A 108 0.02 18.66 -3.37
CA TYR A 108 0.13 17.28 -3.83
C TYR A 108 -0.03 16.30 -2.68
N GLU A 109 -1.03 15.43 -2.78
CA GLU A 109 -1.22 14.33 -1.85
C GLU A 109 -0.22 13.20 -2.12
N ASP A 110 0.87 13.21 -1.35
CA ASP A 110 1.95 12.24 -1.47
C ASP A 110 1.50 10.81 -1.13
N ILE A 111 1.27 9.96 -2.14
CA ILE A 111 0.78 8.59 -1.96
C ILE A 111 1.91 7.68 -1.50
N LYS A 112 1.76 7.10 -0.31
CA LYS A 112 2.78 6.28 0.35
C LYS A 112 2.34 4.83 0.37
N VAL A 113 3.24 3.97 -0.08
CA VAL A 113 2.89 2.66 -0.62
C VAL A 113 3.85 1.54 -0.20
N HIS A 114 4.88 1.87 0.59
CA HIS A 114 5.90 0.93 1.02
C HIS A 114 6.67 1.48 2.23
N CYS A 115 6.40 0.92 3.42
CA CYS A 115 6.88 1.43 4.71
C CYS A 115 8.40 1.72 4.79
N PHE A 116 9.25 0.81 4.28
CA PHE A 116 10.69 1.04 4.21
C PHE A 116 11.06 2.27 3.36
N VAL A 117 10.55 2.33 2.12
CA VAL A 117 10.79 3.43 1.18
C VAL A 117 10.27 4.74 1.74
N SER A 118 9.07 4.75 2.30
CA SER A 118 8.46 5.91 2.94
C SER A 118 9.30 6.44 4.11
N CYS A 119 9.88 5.56 4.93
CA CYS A 119 10.76 5.96 6.03
C CYS A 119 12.07 6.59 5.57
N VAL A 120 12.75 6.02 4.57
CA VAL A 120 14.01 6.61 4.08
C VAL A 120 13.78 7.88 3.26
N CYS A 121 12.66 7.98 2.54
CA CYS A 121 12.24 9.19 1.84
C CYS A 121 11.89 10.34 2.78
N ASP A 122 11.46 10.06 4.01
CA ASP A 122 11.23 11.11 5.02
C ASP A 122 12.50 11.93 5.30
N ALA A 123 13.67 11.27 5.36
CA ALA A 123 14.95 11.97 5.50
C ALA A 123 15.27 12.87 4.28
N LEU A 124 14.96 12.42 3.07
CA LEU A 124 15.18 13.21 1.85
C LEU A 124 14.29 14.45 1.82
N LYS A 125 13.01 14.30 2.18
CA LYS A 125 12.07 15.44 2.29
C LYS A 125 12.55 16.46 3.31
N GLN A 126 12.98 16.01 4.50
CA GLN A 126 13.54 16.89 5.52
C GLN A 126 14.83 17.60 5.06
N ALA A 127 15.56 17.02 4.10
CA ALA A 127 16.72 17.64 3.47
C ALA A 127 16.37 18.51 2.25
N GLY A 128 15.10 18.62 1.85
CA GLY A 128 14.67 19.35 0.66
C GLY A 128 15.09 18.68 -0.66
N ILE A 129 15.40 17.39 -0.63
CA ILE A 129 15.79 16.60 -1.81
C ILE A 129 14.55 15.91 -2.38
N ASP A 130 14.47 15.91 -3.71
CA ASP A 130 13.40 15.20 -4.40
C ASP A 130 13.52 13.68 -4.19
N HIS A 131 12.50 13.12 -3.55
CA HIS A 131 12.45 11.73 -3.13
C HIS A 131 11.70 10.84 -4.12
N ARG A 132 10.95 11.44 -5.06
CA ARG A 132 10.08 10.74 -6.02
C ARG A 132 10.83 9.71 -6.87
N PRO A 133 12.08 9.96 -7.33
CA PRO A 133 12.85 8.95 -8.05
C PRO A 133 13.01 7.64 -7.28
N TYR A 134 13.02 7.68 -5.94
CA TYR A 134 13.22 6.47 -5.16
C TYR A 134 12.01 5.52 -5.19
N TYR A 135 10.83 6.02 -5.53
CA TYR A 135 9.61 5.20 -5.66
C TYR A 135 9.60 4.33 -6.92
N PHE A 136 10.57 4.47 -7.83
CA PHE A 136 10.65 3.64 -9.04
C PHE A 136 10.78 2.15 -8.74
N SER A 137 11.33 1.81 -7.58
CA SER A 137 11.45 0.42 -7.13
C SER A 137 10.17 -0.19 -6.57
N VAL A 138 9.10 0.60 -6.38
CA VAL A 138 7.94 0.16 -5.58
C VAL A 138 6.84 -0.50 -6.42
N TRP A 139 6.50 0.03 -7.60
CA TRP A 139 5.35 -0.46 -8.38
C TRP A 139 5.44 -1.94 -8.76
N ASP A 140 6.65 -2.45 -8.98
CA ASP A 140 6.94 -3.86 -9.25
C ASP A 140 7.88 -4.46 -8.20
N ALA A 141 7.88 -3.91 -6.98
CA ALA A 141 8.62 -4.50 -5.87
C ALA A 141 8.22 -5.96 -5.66
N ASP A 142 9.21 -6.79 -5.32
CA ASP A 142 9.04 -8.23 -5.19
C ASP A 142 7.91 -8.62 -4.22
N PHE A 143 7.28 -9.74 -4.53
CA PHE A 143 6.38 -10.50 -3.68
C PHE A 143 6.63 -11.99 -3.96
N ALA A 144 6.15 -12.87 -3.07
CA ALA A 144 6.30 -14.31 -3.24
C ALA A 144 4.94 -14.99 -3.44
N ILE A 145 4.95 -16.09 -4.19
CA ILE A 145 3.86 -17.05 -4.22
C ILE A 145 4.41 -18.36 -3.63
N GLY A 146 3.83 -18.78 -2.51
CA GLY A 146 4.25 -20.00 -1.83
C GLY A 146 3.90 -21.27 -2.62
N PRO A 147 4.44 -22.44 -2.21
CA PRO A 147 4.06 -23.72 -2.83
C PRO A 147 2.58 -24.08 -2.62
N ASP A 148 1.94 -23.44 -1.63
CA ASP A 148 0.52 -23.46 -1.33
C ASP A 148 -0.31 -22.47 -2.17
N TRP A 149 0.30 -21.84 -3.18
CA TRP A 149 -0.32 -20.83 -4.04
C TRP A 149 -0.84 -19.60 -3.29
N THR A 150 -0.30 -19.32 -2.11
CA THR A 150 -0.63 -18.11 -1.34
C THR A 150 0.29 -16.95 -1.74
N LEU A 151 -0.31 -15.80 -2.04
CA LEU A 151 0.37 -14.53 -2.25
C LEU A 151 0.94 -14.00 -0.93
N ARG A 152 2.21 -13.57 -0.94
CA ARG A 152 2.94 -13.13 0.25
C ARG A 152 3.73 -11.86 -0.02
N TYR A 153 3.36 -10.79 0.67
CA TYR A 153 4.04 -9.50 0.76
C TYR A 153 5.38 -9.63 1.50
N HIS A 154 5.45 -10.54 2.48
CA HIS A 154 6.67 -10.90 3.19
C HIS A 154 7.01 -12.38 3.01
N ALA A 155 8.25 -12.65 2.62
CA ALA A 155 8.82 -13.99 2.58
C ALA A 155 10.32 -13.92 2.84
N PRO A 156 10.96 -15.01 3.35
CA PRO A 156 12.41 -15.05 3.56
C PRO A 156 13.24 -14.77 2.28
N SER A 157 12.65 -14.95 1.11
CA SER A 157 13.27 -14.63 -0.18
C SER A 157 13.26 -13.14 -0.53
N ILE A 158 12.44 -12.33 0.16
CA ILE A 158 12.32 -10.90 -0.07
C ILE A 158 13.21 -10.19 0.95
N ASN A 159 14.15 -9.38 0.48
CA ASN A 159 15.05 -8.61 1.33
C ASN A 159 15.10 -7.14 0.91
N HIS A 160 15.73 -6.31 1.75
CA HIS A 160 15.85 -4.87 1.51
C HIS A 160 17.20 -4.47 0.89
N ASP A 161 18.01 -5.43 0.41
CA ASP A 161 19.36 -5.14 -0.10
C ASP A 161 19.30 -4.27 -1.36
N PHE A 162 18.39 -4.58 -2.29
CA PHE A 162 18.21 -3.79 -3.50
C PHE A 162 17.84 -2.33 -3.18
N PHE A 163 16.88 -2.13 -2.27
CA PHE A 163 16.49 -0.82 -1.80
C PHE A 163 17.69 -0.10 -1.16
N ARG A 164 18.38 -0.77 -0.22
CA ARG A 164 19.54 -0.23 0.47
C ARG A 164 20.62 0.25 -0.50
N ASP A 165 21.10 -0.64 -1.35
CA ASP A 165 22.25 -0.39 -2.22
C ASP A 165 21.95 0.75 -3.20
N TRP A 166 20.71 0.84 -3.68
CA TRP A 166 20.29 1.95 -4.54
C TRP A 166 20.07 3.25 -3.80
N PHE A 167 19.57 3.24 -2.57
CA PHE A 167 19.45 4.47 -1.77
C PHE A 167 20.82 5.08 -1.51
N GLU A 168 21.80 4.25 -1.11
CA GLU A 168 23.19 4.63 -0.92
C GLU A 168 23.80 5.18 -2.22
N ARG A 169 23.60 4.48 -3.35
CA ARG A 169 24.14 4.91 -4.63
C ARG A 169 23.50 6.21 -5.14
N LEU A 170 22.19 6.36 -5.00
CA LEU A 170 21.41 7.45 -5.57
C LEU A 170 21.59 8.74 -4.76
N TYR A 171 21.52 8.64 -3.42
CA TYR A 171 21.51 9.80 -2.52
C TYR A 171 22.76 9.93 -1.64
N GLY A 172 23.65 8.93 -1.61
CA GLY A 172 24.88 8.97 -0.83
C GLY A 172 24.69 8.84 0.68
N VAL A 173 23.56 8.29 1.12
CA VAL A 173 23.23 8.10 2.55
C VAL A 173 23.45 6.65 2.92
N ASP A 174 24.40 6.39 3.82
CA ASP A 174 24.69 5.05 4.33
C ASP A 174 23.52 4.53 5.17
N LEU A 175 22.99 3.36 4.81
CA LEU A 175 21.92 2.69 5.54
C LEU A 175 22.50 1.54 6.35
N HIS A 176 22.64 1.75 7.67
CA HIS A 176 23.22 0.75 8.55
C HIS A 176 22.13 -0.14 9.18
N HIS A 177 22.11 -1.42 8.81
CA HIS A 177 21.30 -2.42 9.50
C HIS A 177 21.86 -2.64 10.91
N TRP A 178 21.07 -2.35 11.95
CA TRP A 178 21.53 -2.47 13.34
C TRP A 178 21.01 -3.74 14.03
N TYR A 179 19.93 -4.33 13.52
CA TYR A 179 19.34 -5.53 14.10
C TYR A 179 20.25 -6.74 13.84
N ARG A 180 20.47 -7.54 14.88
CA ARG A 180 21.33 -8.73 14.83
C ARG A 180 20.48 -9.99 14.93
N ASP A 181 20.43 -10.76 13.83
CA ASP A 181 19.64 -12.00 13.76
C ASP A 181 20.19 -13.13 14.64
N ASP A 182 21.47 -13.07 15.00
CA ASP A 182 22.14 -14.00 15.92
C ASP A 182 21.98 -13.62 17.41
N ALA A 183 21.44 -12.44 17.70
CA ALA A 183 21.22 -11.95 19.06
C ALA A 183 19.78 -12.19 19.54
N GLY A 184 19.61 -12.22 20.87
CA GLY A 184 18.29 -12.32 21.47
C GLY A 184 17.44 -11.06 21.19
N LYS A 185 16.11 -11.23 21.16
CA LYS A 185 15.17 -10.11 20.98
C LYS A 185 15.37 -9.00 22.02
N ALA A 186 15.60 -9.38 23.28
CA ALA A 186 15.90 -8.47 24.38
C ALA A 186 17.19 -7.65 24.13
N ASP A 187 18.25 -8.26 23.57
CA ASP A 187 19.51 -7.56 23.26
C ASP A 187 19.31 -6.54 22.13
N ASN A 188 18.51 -6.89 21.13
CA ASN A 188 18.14 -5.98 20.05
C ASN A 188 17.27 -4.82 20.57
N ILE A 189 16.38 -5.05 21.54
CA ILE A 189 15.60 -3.99 22.20
C ILE A 189 16.51 -3.03 22.98
N VAL A 190 17.52 -3.52 23.69
CA VAL A 190 18.53 -2.67 24.34
C VAL A 190 19.26 -1.81 23.31
N THR A 191 19.72 -2.43 22.22
CA THR A 191 20.39 -1.73 21.11
C THR A 191 19.50 -0.64 20.50
N LEU A 192 18.21 -0.92 20.29
CA LEU A 192 17.23 0.05 19.80
C LEU A 192 17.14 1.27 20.75
N CYS A 193 17.02 1.03 22.06
CA CYS A 193 16.92 2.11 23.04
C CYS A 193 18.17 3.01 22.99
N GLU A 194 19.37 2.41 22.97
CA GLU A 194 20.62 3.15 22.86
C GLU A 194 20.69 3.99 21.58
N LEU A 195 20.23 3.45 20.45
CA LEU A 195 20.21 4.17 19.17
C LEU A 195 19.24 5.34 19.16
N VAL A 196 18.02 5.17 19.70
CA VAL A 196 17.02 6.25 19.77
C VAL A 196 17.50 7.36 20.71
N GLU A 197 18.09 7.01 21.85
CA GLU A 197 18.60 7.96 22.84
C GLU A 197 19.85 8.71 22.36
N ALA A 198 20.71 8.06 21.58
CA ALA A 198 21.93 8.66 21.02
C ALA A 198 21.73 9.27 19.61
N ARG A 199 20.50 9.31 19.10
CA ARG A 199 20.19 9.78 17.75
C ARG A 199 20.54 11.27 17.59
N PRO A 200 21.38 11.67 16.61
CA PRO A 200 21.60 13.08 16.31
C PRO A 200 20.38 13.72 15.64
N ASP A 201 20.28 15.05 15.61
CA ASP A 201 19.14 15.78 15.02
C ASP A 201 18.88 15.44 13.54
N THR A 202 19.93 15.09 12.80
CA THR A 202 19.87 14.66 11.39
C THR A 202 19.76 13.14 11.22
N GLY A 203 19.87 12.39 12.32
CA GLY A 203 19.79 10.95 12.34
C GLY A 203 18.35 10.45 12.32
N SER A 204 18.17 9.24 11.82
CA SER A 204 16.91 8.51 11.83
C SER A 204 17.15 7.10 12.36
N VAL A 205 16.27 6.64 13.25
CA VAL A 205 16.26 5.26 13.74
C VAL A 205 14.95 4.63 13.31
N MET A 206 15.06 3.66 12.40
CA MET A 206 13.97 2.90 11.83
C MET A 206 13.92 1.52 12.47
N VAL A 207 12.73 1.05 12.84
CA VAL A 207 12.51 -0.27 13.44
C VAL A 207 11.29 -0.93 12.83
N MET A 208 11.34 -2.25 12.65
CA MET A 208 10.16 -3.04 12.34
C MET A 208 9.42 -3.39 13.63
N LEU A 209 8.13 -3.08 13.70
CA LEU A 209 7.23 -3.46 14.79
C LEU A 209 5.95 -4.09 14.25
N ASP A 210 5.22 -4.82 15.10
CA ASP A 210 3.92 -5.37 14.74
C ASP A 210 2.84 -4.31 14.99
N LEU A 211 2.38 -3.67 13.91
CA LEU A 211 1.48 -2.52 14.00
C LEU A 211 0.08 -2.91 14.51
N TYR A 212 -0.31 -4.19 14.38
CA TYR A 212 -1.53 -4.73 14.99
C TYR A 212 -1.52 -4.57 16.52
N GLN A 213 -0.34 -4.54 17.13
CA GLN A 213 -0.20 -4.32 18.57
C GLN A 213 -0.37 -2.86 18.97
N LEU A 214 -0.65 -1.92 18.07
CA LEU A 214 -0.83 -0.50 18.36
C LEU A 214 -2.21 -0.01 17.85
N PRO A 215 -3.33 -0.47 18.47
CA PRO A 215 -4.69 -0.12 18.05
C PRO A 215 -5.05 1.37 18.30
N GLU A 216 -4.21 2.10 19.04
CA GLU A 216 -4.37 3.54 19.28
C GLU A 216 -4.14 4.37 18.00
N ARG A 217 -3.76 3.72 16.90
CA ARG A 217 -3.57 4.30 15.57
C ARG A 217 -4.72 3.97 14.64
N GLU A 218 -5.05 4.91 13.77
CA GLU A 218 -5.88 4.63 12.59
C GLU A 218 -5.10 3.71 11.64
N ASN A 219 -5.60 2.49 11.46
CA ASN A 219 -4.96 1.46 10.63
C ASN A 219 -5.86 1.16 9.43
N LYS A 220 -5.40 1.45 8.20
CA LYS A 220 -6.14 1.09 6.98
C LYS A 220 -6.23 -0.42 6.75
N PHE A 221 -5.40 -1.20 7.43
CA PHE A 221 -5.41 -2.66 7.45
C PHE A 221 -5.25 -3.14 8.89
N ASN A 222 -6.18 -3.97 9.36
CA ASN A 222 -6.19 -4.54 10.71
C ASN A 222 -5.76 -6.01 10.66
N GLN A 223 -4.67 -6.29 9.92
CA GLN A 223 -4.15 -7.65 9.76
C GLN A 223 -3.37 -8.08 11.00
N ASN A 224 -3.47 -9.36 11.37
CA ASN A 224 -2.67 -9.93 12.45
C ASN A 224 -1.85 -11.13 11.94
N PRO A 225 -0.51 -11.08 11.96
CA PRO A 225 0.32 -9.93 12.35
C PRO A 225 0.35 -8.85 11.26
N PHE A 226 0.83 -7.64 11.59
CA PHE A 226 1.10 -6.58 10.61
C PHE A 226 2.50 -5.98 10.77
N PRO A 227 3.54 -6.64 10.24
CA PRO A 227 4.90 -6.11 10.24
C PRO A 227 5.01 -4.78 9.49
N HIS A 228 5.54 -3.74 10.15
CA HIS A 228 5.64 -2.41 9.56
C HIS A 228 6.87 -1.65 10.06
N TYR A 229 7.51 -0.87 9.17
CA TYR A 229 8.62 0.01 9.55
C TYR A 229 8.12 1.39 9.97
N VAL A 230 8.65 1.87 11.09
CA VAL A 230 8.40 3.23 11.61
C VAL A 230 9.71 3.90 12.01
N LEU A 231 9.67 5.22 12.18
CA LEU A 231 10.76 6.03 12.73
C LEU A 231 10.49 6.38 14.19
N LEU A 232 11.54 6.34 15.03
CA LEU A 232 11.45 6.63 16.46
C LEU A 232 12.36 7.78 16.87
N GLU A 233 11.85 8.61 17.78
CA GLU A 233 12.54 9.76 18.34
C GLU A 233 12.25 9.90 19.84
N THR A 234 13.21 10.42 20.60
CA THR A 234 13.02 10.78 22.01
C THR A 234 12.11 11.99 22.16
N THR A 235 11.50 12.13 23.34
CA THR A 235 10.79 13.34 23.76
C THR A 235 11.45 13.93 25.02
N ALA A 236 10.86 14.99 25.57
CA ALA A 236 11.30 15.53 26.86
C ALA A 236 11.03 14.57 28.03
N ASP A 237 10.06 13.66 27.89
CA ASP A 237 9.75 12.62 28.87
C ASP A 237 10.44 11.30 28.44
N PRO A 238 11.34 10.73 29.26
CA PRO A 238 12.06 9.49 28.91
C PRO A 238 11.16 8.25 28.77
N ASP A 239 9.94 8.28 29.33
CA ASP A 239 8.98 7.18 29.24
C ASP A 239 8.05 7.32 28.02
N ILE A 240 8.17 8.41 27.27
CA ILE A 240 7.39 8.69 26.05
C ILE A 240 8.33 8.82 24.86
N TRP A 241 8.02 8.09 23.79
CA TRP A 241 8.68 8.24 22.50
C TRP A 241 7.72 8.82 21.49
N ARG A 242 8.28 9.61 20.58
CA ARG A 242 7.58 10.08 19.39
C ARG A 242 7.83 9.06 18.29
N MET A 243 6.74 8.51 17.77
CA MET A 243 6.77 7.59 16.65
C MET A 243 6.21 8.31 15.42
N ARG A 244 6.90 8.13 14.29
CA ARG A 244 6.50 8.65 12.99
C ARG A 244 6.35 7.48 12.04
N ASP A 245 5.20 7.43 11.38
CA ASP A 245 4.90 6.50 10.31
C ASP A 245 4.66 7.32 9.04
N PRO A 246 5.72 7.58 8.26
CA PRO A 246 5.60 8.32 7.03
C PRO A 246 4.72 7.64 5.99
N ASP A 247 4.47 6.33 6.11
CA ASP A 247 3.65 5.57 5.16
C ASP A 247 2.15 5.81 5.39
N TYR A 248 1.73 5.83 6.65
CA TYR A 248 0.35 6.13 7.04
C TYR A 248 0.11 7.61 7.35
N ARG A 249 1.12 8.47 7.14
CA ARG A 249 1.08 9.90 7.50
C ARG A 249 0.70 10.14 8.96
N TRP A 250 1.09 9.22 9.84
CA TRP A 250 0.77 9.28 11.25
C TRP A 250 2.02 9.68 12.06
N GLU A 251 1.83 10.56 13.02
CA GLU A 251 2.85 10.96 13.97
C GLU A 251 2.20 11.17 15.33
N GLY A 252 2.82 10.65 16.38
CA GLY A 252 2.28 10.79 17.73
C GLY A 252 3.24 10.36 18.81
N GLU A 253 2.94 10.83 20.02
CA GLU A 253 3.61 10.43 21.25
C GLU A 253 2.94 9.17 21.82
N LEU A 254 3.72 8.14 22.10
CA LEU A 254 3.25 6.88 22.67
C LEU A 254 4.15 6.48 23.85
N PRO A 255 3.59 5.75 24.84
CA PRO A 255 4.41 5.15 25.89
C PRO A 255 5.51 4.27 25.30
N LYS A 256 6.76 4.53 25.68
CA LYS A 256 7.95 3.75 25.25
C LYS A 256 7.70 2.25 25.43
N ALA A 257 7.15 1.85 26.58
CA ALA A 257 6.84 0.45 26.88
C ALA A 257 5.88 -0.19 25.87
N ARG A 258 4.93 0.57 25.32
CA ARG A 258 3.95 0.09 24.35
C ARG A 258 4.58 -0.18 22.99
N ILE A 259 5.44 0.73 22.52
CA ILE A 259 6.23 0.55 21.29
C ILE A 259 7.14 -0.68 21.45
N LEU A 260 7.85 -0.79 22.57
CA LEU A 260 8.75 -1.92 22.82
C LEU A 260 8.01 -3.26 22.84
N GLN A 261 6.78 -3.31 23.35
CA GLN A 261 5.95 -4.52 23.28
C GLN A 261 5.59 -4.91 21.84
N ALA A 262 5.33 -3.93 20.97
CA ALA A 262 5.07 -4.17 19.55
C ALA A 262 6.34 -4.62 18.81
N VAL A 263 7.51 -4.11 19.21
CA VAL A 263 8.81 -4.56 18.70
C VAL A 263 9.12 -5.98 19.15
N ASP A 264 8.77 -6.37 20.38
CA ASP A 264 9.07 -7.69 20.98
C ASP A 264 8.27 -8.86 20.37
N GLN A 265 7.35 -8.59 19.45
CA GLN A 265 6.61 -9.67 18.79
C GLN A 265 7.53 -10.58 17.97
N PRO A 266 7.28 -11.91 17.95
CA PRO A 266 8.09 -12.87 17.20
C PRO A 266 7.90 -12.76 15.68
N THR A 267 6.86 -12.05 15.25
CA THR A 267 6.45 -11.86 13.85
C THR A 267 7.23 -10.78 13.13
N VAL A 268 8.06 -10.01 13.85
CA VAL A 268 8.79 -8.85 13.33
C VAL A 268 10.26 -8.90 13.72
N ALA A 269 11.13 -8.40 12.85
CA ALA A 269 12.56 -8.29 13.08
C ALA A 269 13.16 -7.27 12.10
N GLY A 270 14.27 -6.64 12.49
CA GLY A 270 14.98 -5.72 11.62
C GLY A 270 14.84 -4.25 12.00
N GLY A 271 15.80 -3.46 11.51
CA GLY A 271 15.84 -2.04 11.73
C GLY A 271 17.11 -1.42 11.16
N TRP A 272 17.00 -0.13 10.82
CA TRP A 272 18.06 0.61 10.16
C TRP A 272 18.32 1.94 10.85
N ARG A 273 19.53 2.45 10.73
CA ARG A 273 19.86 3.83 11.09
C ARG A 273 20.55 4.51 9.93
N PHE A 274 20.29 5.79 9.76
CA PHE A 274 20.82 6.60 8.67
C PHE A 274 20.83 8.07 9.06
N ASP A 275 21.60 8.89 8.33
CA ASP A 275 21.78 10.31 8.65
C ASP A 275 21.58 11.16 7.39
N ARG A 276 20.55 12.03 7.42
CA ARG A 276 20.20 12.87 6.28
C ARG A 276 21.24 13.93 5.95
N SER A 277 22.18 14.22 6.85
CA SER A 277 23.28 15.16 6.58
C SER A 277 24.20 14.69 5.44
N GLN A 278 24.18 13.39 5.13
CA GLN A 278 24.94 12.80 4.02
C GLN A 278 24.23 12.95 2.66
N ALA A 279 22.93 13.25 2.68
CA ALA A 279 22.07 13.17 1.51
C ALA A 279 22.45 14.19 0.43
N LYS A 280 22.42 13.74 -0.82
CA LYS A 280 22.75 14.53 -2.00
C LYS A 280 21.67 14.37 -3.05
N THR A 281 21.41 15.43 -3.81
CA THR A 281 20.58 15.34 -5.00
C THR A 281 21.22 14.36 -6.00
N PRO A 282 20.46 13.39 -6.53
CA PRO A 282 21.01 12.42 -7.48
C PRO A 282 21.35 13.10 -8.80
N VAL A 283 22.43 12.66 -9.44
CA VAL A 283 22.74 13.09 -10.80
C VAL A 283 21.84 12.36 -11.81
N PRO A 284 21.42 12.99 -12.93
CA PRO A 284 20.52 12.38 -13.90
C PRO A 284 20.95 10.98 -14.39
N ALA A 285 22.26 10.76 -14.60
CA ALA A 285 22.76 9.46 -15.03
C ALA A 285 22.43 8.32 -14.02
N LEU A 286 22.44 8.61 -12.71
CA LEU A 286 22.06 7.62 -11.69
C LEU A 286 20.56 7.40 -11.62
N VAL A 287 19.76 8.45 -11.79
CA VAL A 287 18.29 8.32 -11.89
C VAL A 287 17.91 7.44 -13.09
N ARG A 288 18.57 7.62 -14.23
CA ARG A 288 18.41 6.76 -15.41
C ARG A 288 18.74 5.30 -15.10
N ASP A 289 19.92 5.04 -14.55
CA ASP A 289 20.37 3.68 -14.25
C ASP A 289 19.42 3.01 -13.25
N TYR A 290 18.90 3.79 -12.28
CA TYR A 290 17.95 3.28 -11.30
C TYR A 290 16.59 2.96 -11.93
N PHE A 291 16.03 3.87 -12.73
CA PHE A 291 14.79 3.62 -13.46
C PHE A 291 14.89 2.34 -14.30
N GLN A 292 15.98 2.17 -15.05
CA GLN A 292 16.21 0.98 -15.87
C GLN A 292 16.37 -0.30 -15.06
N ALA A 293 16.89 -0.21 -13.83
CA ALA A 293 17.01 -1.36 -12.94
C ALA A 293 15.65 -1.78 -12.34
N CYS A 294 14.69 -0.87 -12.23
CA CYS A 294 13.38 -1.13 -11.66
C CYS A 294 12.29 -1.40 -12.70
N PHE A 295 12.40 -0.81 -13.90
CA PHE A 295 11.32 -0.76 -14.86
C PHE A 295 11.21 -2.04 -15.70
N GLN A 296 10.03 -2.66 -15.68
CA GLN A 296 9.73 -3.90 -16.41
C GLN A 296 8.59 -3.67 -17.41
N PRO A 297 8.87 -3.20 -18.64
CA PRO A 297 7.83 -2.78 -19.59
C PRO A 297 6.98 -3.94 -20.11
N GLY A 298 7.57 -5.14 -20.23
CA GLY A 298 6.92 -6.31 -20.84
C GLY A 298 6.27 -7.28 -19.86
N HIS A 299 6.14 -6.93 -18.58
CA HIS A 299 5.72 -7.88 -17.55
C HIS A 299 4.95 -7.22 -16.40
N ASN A 300 3.75 -7.74 -16.09
CA ASN A 300 2.95 -7.32 -14.95
C ASN A 300 2.92 -8.45 -13.92
N ALA A 301 3.88 -8.45 -13.01
CA ALA A 301 4.13 -9.57 -12.11
C ALA A 301 2.89 -9.91 -11.26
N LEU A 302 2.24 -8.89 -10.68
CA LEU A 302 1.09 -9.09 -9.79
C LEU A 302 -0.10 -9.74 -10.51
N THR A 303 -0.50 -9.20 -11.65
CA THR A 303 -1.61 -9.72 -12.46
C THR A 303 -1.34 -11.15 -12.91
N GLN A 304 -0.12 -11.43 -13.39
CA GLN A 304 0.30 -12.79 -13.75
C GLN A 304 0.31 -13.74 -12.53
N GLY A 305 0.76 -13.26 -11.38
CA GLY A 305 0.76 -14.01 -10.13
C GLY A 305 -0.64 -14.41 -9.70
N VAL A 306 -1.57 -13.47 -9.65
CA VAL A 306 -2.98 -13.72 -9.31
C VAL A 306 -3.63 -14.68 -10.33
N ARG A 307 -3.32 -14.55 -11.62
CA ARG A 307 -3.76 -15.49 -12.66
C ARG A 307 -3.28 -16.92 -12.37
N GLY A 308 -2.02 -17.07 -11.96
CA GLY A 308 -1.45 -18.35 -11.54
C GLY A 308 -2.16 -18.96 -10.32
N ILE A 309 -2.41 -18.14 -9.30
CA ILE A 309 -3.15 -18.55 -8.09
C ILE A 309 -4.56 -19.01 -8.46
N LEU A 310 -5.31 -18.21 -9.23
CA LEU A 310 -6.65 -18.57 -9.69
C LEU A 310 -6.65 -19.92 -10.41
N ALA A 311 -5.76 -20.09 -11.39
CA ALA A 311 -5.66 -21.33 -12.16
C ALA A 311 -5.35 -22.53 -11.26
N ALA A 312 -4.45 -22.38 -10.29
CA ALA A 312 -4.09 -23.44 -9.36
C ALA A 312 -5.27 -23.87 -8.49
N HIS A 313 -6.04 -22.91 -7.94
CA HIS A 313 -7.21 -23.18 -7.11
C HIS A 313 -8.39 -23.78 -7.88
N VAL A 314 -8.60 -23.35 -9.13
CA VAL A 314 -9.62 -23.93 -10.02
C VAL A 314 -9.27 -25.37 -10.41
N GLN A 315 -7.99 -25.65 -10.67
CA GLN A 315 -7.52 -26.97 -11.12
C GLN A 315 -7.19 -27.94 -9.98
N GLY A 316 -7.13 -27.48 -8.74
CA GLY A 316 -6.70 -28.28 -7.60
C GLY A 316 -5.19 -28.60 -7.58
N THR A 317 -4.38 -27.74 -8.18
CA THR A 317 -2.92 -27.94 -8.28
C THR A 317 -2.30 -28.01 -6.88
N ASN A 318 -1.38 -28.95 -6.64
CA ASN A 318 -0.77 -29.17 -5.32
C ASN A 318 -1.78 -29.42 -4.17
N GLY A 319 -3.02 -29.84 -4.50
CA GLY A 319 -4.05 -30.13 -3.50
C GLY A 319 -4.74 -28.89 -2.90
N VAL A 320 -4.54 -27.70 -3.47
CA VAL A 320 -5.32 -26.52 -3.05
C VAL A 320 -6.78 -26.66 -3.49
N ALA A 321 -7.70 -26.04 -2.74
CA ALA A 321 -9.13 -26.02 -3.05
C ALA A 321 -9.61 -24.58 -3.29
N LEU A 322 -10.69 -24.40 -4.04
CA LEU A 322 -11.30 -23.08 -4.26
C LEU A 322 -11.62 -22.36 -2.94
N SER A 323 -12.04 -23.09 -1.89
CA SER A 323 -12.30 -22.50 -0.57
C SER A 323 -11.05 -21.91 0.11
N GLY A 324 -9.85 -22.30 -0.32
CA GLY A 324 -8.60 -21.71 0.12
C GLY A 324 -8.22 -20.42 -0.60
N LEU A 325 -8.94 -20.04 -1.67
CA LEU A 325 -8.59 -18.90 -2.51
C LEU A 325 -8.64 -17.57 -1.75
N GLU A 326 -9.63 -17.38 -0.86
CA GLU A 326 -9.72 -16.20 0.00
C GLU A 326 -8.42 -15.97 0.79
N ARG A 327 -7.92 -17.02 1.44
CA ARG A 327 -6.64 -16.94 2.16
C ARG A 327 -5.48 -16.68 1.21
N ALA A 328 -5.50 -17.28 0.02
CA ALA A 328 -4.42 -17.20 -0.95
C ALA A 328 -4.22 -15.78 -1.51
N VAL A 329 -5.30 -14.99 -1.63
CA VAL A 329 -5.26 -13.63 -2.20
C VAL A 329 -5.42 -12.51 -1.17
N ARG A 330 -5.44 -12.85 0.13
CA ARG A 330 -5.61 -11.90 1.24
C ARG A 330 -4.67 -10.69 1.19
N GLU A 331 -3.46 -10.86 0.68
CA GLU A 331 -2.43 -9.81 0.63
C GLU A 331 -2.46 -8.99 -0.68
N LEU A 332 -3.39 -9.30 -1.60
CA LEU A 332 -3.57 -8.56 -2.85
C LEU A 332 -3.85 -7.06 -2.63
N PRO A 333 -4.71 -6.64 -1.69
CA PRO A 333 -4.93 -5.21 -1.42
C PRO A 333 -3.68 -4.49 -0.93
N VAL A 334 -2.83 -5.16 -0.15
CA VAL A 334 -1.58 -4.57 0.37
C VAL A 334 -0.57 -4.39 -0.76
N ILE A 335 -0.47 -5.36 -1.67
CA ILE A 335 0.49 -5.30 -2.79
C ILE A 335 0.01 -4.35 -3.90
N SER A 336 -1.28 -4.35 -4.23
CA SER A 336 -1.83 -3.52 -5.32
C SER A 336 -1.73 -2.01 -5.06
N VAL A 337 -1.75 -1.58 -3.80
CA VAL A 337 -1.51 -0.18 -3.42
C VAL A 337 -0.14 0.33 -3.90
N ARG A 338 0.85 -0.55 -4.07
CA ARG A 338 2.17 -0.21 -4.66
C ARG A 338 2.06 0.43 -6.04
N LYS A 339 0.98 0.19 -6.79
CA LYS A 339 0.80 0.76 -8.13
C LYS A 339 0.63 2.28 -8.13
N TYR A 340 0.25 2.92 -7.01
CA TYR A 340 0.31 4.38 -6.90
C TYR A 340 1.75 4.92 -7.01
N ALA A 341 2.78 4.08 -6.89
CA ALA A 341 4.15 4.51 -7.13
C ALA A 341 4.36 5.06 -8.55
N TYR A 342 3.57 4.64 -9.55
CA TYR A 342 3.66 5.18 -10.91
C TYR A 342 3.44 6.69 -10.94
N GLU A 343 2.61 7.20 -10.03
CA GLU A 343 2.32 8.63 -9.90
C GLU A 343 3.59 9.41 -9.50
N HIS A 344 4.44 8.87 -8.62
CA HIS A 344 5.75 9.45 -8.33
C HIS A 344 6.65 9.49 -9.55
N GLY A 345 6.59 8.44 -10.37
CA GLY A 345 7.23 8.35 -11.68
C GLY A 345 6.83 9.52 -12.58
N PHE A 346 5.54 9.64 -12.85
CA PHE A 346 4.99 10.70 -13.67
C PHE A 346 5.27 12.08 -13.09
N ALA A 347 5.00 12.30 -11.81
CA ALA A 347 5.21 13.59 -11.15
C ALA A 347 6.67 14.06 -11.24
N PHE A 348 7.63 13.13 -11.10
CA PHE A 348 9.05 13.45 -11.28
C PHE A 348 9.33 13.92 -12.71
N PHE A 349 8.98 13.10 -13.71
CA PHE A 349 9.29 13.41 -15.10
C PHE A 349 8.54 14.65 -15.61
N TRP A 350 7.26 14.80 -15.28
CA TRP A 350 6.45 15.96 -15.66
C TRP A 350 7.05 17.26 -15.12
N ARG A 351 7.49 17.25 -13.86
CA ARG A 351 8.10 18.43 -13.24
C ARG A 351 9.44 18.77 -13.88
N GLU A 352 10.31 17.79 -14.10
CA GLU A 352 11.62 18.02 -14.73
C GLU A 352 11.49 18.51 -16.18
N LEU A 353 10.47 18.02 -16.91
CA LEU A 353 10.22 18.38 -18.31
C LEU A 353 9.31 19.60 -18.49
N GLY A 354 8.64 20.07 -17.45
CA GLY A 354 7.67 21.18 -17.52
C GLY A 354 6.45 20.86 -18.39
N LEU A 355 5.93 19.64 -18.31
CA LEU A 355 4.78 19.18 -19.10
C LEU A 355 3.44 19.70 -18.57
N ALA A 356 2.40 19.68 -19.40
CA ALA A 356 1.07 20.18 -19.04
C ALA A 356 0.40 19.34 -17.94
N ASN A 357 -0.40 19.98 -17.07
CA ASN A 357 -1.06 19.32 -15.94
C ASN A 357 -2.17 18.35 -16.38
N ASP A 358 -2.97 18.72 -17.38
CA ASP A 358 -4.08 17.88 -17.86
C ASP A 358 -3.61 16.48 -18.29
N ASP A 359 -2.42 16.38 -18.89
CA ASP A 359 -1.84 15.09 -19.27
C ASP A 359 -1.41 14.27 -18.04
N PHE A 360 -1.00 14.91 -16.94
CA PHE A 360 -0.65 14.25 -15.68
C PHE A 360 -1.90 13.70 -14.98
N GLU A 361 -2.97 14.50 -14.90
CA GLU A 361 -4.24 14.10 -14.29
C GLU A 361 -4.84 12.87 -14.98
N HIS A 362 -4.76 12.79 -16.31
CA HIS A 362 -5.18 11.60 -17.04
C HIS A 362 -4.48 10.33 -16.56
N TRP A 363 -3.17 10.38 -16.31
CA TRP A 363 -2.43 9.21 -15.83
C TRP A 363 -2.70 8.89 -14.36
N CYS A 364 -3.00 9.90 -13.53
CA CYS A 364 -3.51 9.67 -12.18
C CYS A 364 -4.84 8.90 -12.21
N ASP A 365 -5.75 9.25 -13.12
CA ASP A 365 -7.02 8.54 -13.31
C ASP A 365 -6.81 7.09 -13.76
N GLU A 366 -5.90 6.83 -14.71
CA GLU A 366 -5.56 5.47 -15.14
C GLU A 366 -4.95 4.63 -14.01
N ILE A 367 -4.12 5.25 -13.15
CA ILE A 367 -3.55 4.58 -11.96
C ILE A 367 -4.64 4.27 -10.94
N GLU A 368 -5.57 5.19 -10.68
CA GLU A 368 -6.71 4.95 -9.79
C GLU A 368 -7.62 3.84 -10.35
N ALA A 369 -7.85 3.83 -11.67
CA ALA A 369 -8.61 2.79 -12.36
C ALA A 369 -7.94 1.41 -12.20
N LEU A 370 -6.61 1.32 -12.31
CA LEU A 370 -5.86 0.08 -12.07
C LEU A 370 -6.09 -0.44 -10.64
N ILE A 371 -5.98 0.44 -9.65
CA ILE A 371 -6.04 0.09 -8.23
C ILE A 371 -7.44 -0.29 -7.81
N THR A 372 -8.44 0.49 -8.23
CA THR A 372 -9.85 0.16 -8.04
C THR A 372 -10.22 -1.12 -8.78
N GLY A 373 -9.65 -1.36 -9.96
CA GLY A 373 -9.79 -2.63 -10.66
C GLY A 373 -9.25 -3.83 -9.88
N PHE A 374 -8.11 -3.70 -9.18
CA PHE A 374 -7.60 -4.74 -8.28
C PHE A 374 -8.51 -4.96 -7.06
N ARG A 375 -9.13 -3.90 -6.51
CA ARG A 375 -10.12 -4.03 -5.42
C ARG A 375 -11.34 -4.82 -5.88
N ALA A 376 -11.88 -4.50 -7.05
CA ALA A 376 -12.98 -5.23 -7.65
C ALA A 376 -12.60 -6.69 -7.96
N LEU A 377 -11.39 -6.93 -8.45
CA LEU A 377 -10.90 -8.29 -8.74
C LEU A 377 -10.82 -9.11 -7.45
N HIS A 378 -10.29 -8.52 -6.37
CA HIS A 378 -10.23 -9.16 -5.07
C HIS A 378 -11.63 -9.60 -4.61
N TYR A 379 -12.63 -8.72 -4.73
CA TYR A 379 -14.01 -9.06 -4.42
C TYR A 379 -14.54 -10.27 -5.21
N GLN A 380 -14.31 -10.32 -6.53
CA GLN A 380 -14.72 -11.47 -7.35
C GLN A 380 -14.02 -12.77 -6.95
N LEU A 381 -12.74 -12.69 -6.56
CA LEU A 381 -11.98 -13.85 -6.07
C LEU A 381 -12.53 -14.36 -4.74
N LEU A 382 -12.91 -13.46 -3.82
CA LEU A 382 -13.58 -13.82 -2.56
C LEU A 382 -14.94 -14.48 -2.84
N LYS A 383 -15.73 -13.88 -3.75
CA LYS A 383 -17.02 -14.44 -4.17
C LYS A 383 -16.89 -15.83 -4.77
N LEU A 384 -15.88 -16.06 -5.62
CA LEU A 384 -15.56 -17.39 -6.15
C LEU A 384 -15.16 -18.36 -5.03
N ALA A 385 -14.32 -17.92 -4.08
CA ALA A 385 -13.90 -18.73 -2.95
C ALA A 385 -15.07 -19.14 -2.05
N GLN A 386 -16.05 -18.26 -1.85
CA GLN A 386 -17.19 -18.54 -0.97
C GLN A 386 -18.30 -19.33 -1.68
N SER A 387 -18.69 -18.90 -2.88
CA SER A 387 -19.78 -19.53 -3.64
C SER A 387 -19.39 -20.85 -4.31
N GLN A 388 -18.09 -21.06 -4.55
CA GLN A 388 -17.55 -22.15 -5.37
C GLN A 388 -18.11 -22.18 -6.81
N ASP A 389 -18.71 -21.08 -7.28
CA ASP A 389 -19.31 -21.00 -8.61
C ASP A 389 -18.26 -20.78 -9.70
N LEU A 390 -17.91 -21.86 -10.39
CA LEU A 390 -16.98 -21.83 -11.52
C LEU A 390 -17.47 -20.97 -12.70
N GLY A 391 -18.75 -20.60 -12.76
CA GLY A 391 -19.28 -19.65 -13.74
C GLY A 391 -18.64 -18.26 -13.66
N LEU A 392 -18.10 -17.88 -12.49
CA LEU A 392 -17.44 -16.59 -12.26
C LEU A 392 -16.04 -16.51 -12.91
N VAL A 393 -15.39 -17.65 -13.16
CA VAL A 393 -13.98 -17.71 -13.60
C VAL A 393 -13.75 -16.94 -14.90
N ALA A 394 -14.64 -17.09 -15.89
CA ALA A 394 -14.49 -16.40 -17.16
C ALA A 394 -14.61 -14.86 -17.02
N GLY A 395 -15.37 -14.37 -16.03
CA GLY A 395 -15.44 -12.95 -15.70
C GLY A 395 -14.15 -12.44 -15.06
N ILE A 396 -13.64 -13.19 -14.09
CA ILE A 396 -12.38 -12.90 -13.40
C ILE A 396 -11.20 -12.88 -14.39
N GLU A 397 -11.14 -13.83 -15.33
CA GLU A 397 -10.09 -13.86 -16.36
C GLU A 397 -10.15 -12.65 -17.31
N ARG A 398 -11.35 -12.16 -17.65
CA ARG A 398 -11.49 -10.91 -18.42
C ARG A 398 -10.99 -9.72 -17.64
N GLN A 399 -11.36 -9.61 -16.37
CA GLN A 399 -10.92 -8.53 -15.50
C GLN A 399 -9.39 -8.52 -15.33
N LEU A 400 -8.76 -9.70 -15.20
CA LEU A 400 -7.29 -9.82 -15.21
C LEU A 400 -6.68 -9.29 -16.52
N ASN A 401 -7.30 -9.54 -17.67
CA ASN A 401 -6.82 -9.01 -18.96
C ASN A 401 -6.99 -7.49 -19.07
N GLU A 402 -8.07 -6.94 -18.51
CA GLU A 402 -8.30 -5.50 -18.46
C GLU A 402 -7.25 -4.80 -17.58
N LEU A 403 -6.96 -5.36 -16.41
CA LEU A 403 -5.87 -4.87 -15.53
C LEU A 403 -4.51 -4.92 -16.23
N ASP A 404 -4.22 -6.00 -16.95
CA ASP A 404 -2.99 -6.08 -17.76
C ASP A 404 -2.93 -4.94 -18.78
N ALA A 405 -4.02 -4.70 -19.50
CA ALA A 405 -4.07 -3.66 -20.53
C ALA A 405 -3.87 -2.25 -19.95
N VAL A 406 -4.52 -1.93 -18.83
CA VAL A 406 -4.36 -0.64 -18.13
C VAL A 406 -2.90 -0.46 -17.68
N GLU A 407 -2.33 -1.46 -17.00
CA GLU A 407 -0.96 -1.37 -16.51
C GLU A 407 0.07 -1.27 -17.65
N PHE A 408 -0.11 -2.00 -18.75
CA PHE A 408 0.74 -1.83 -19.94
C PHE A 408 0.62 -0.45 -20.57
N GLY A 409 -0.57 0.17 -20.54
CA GLY A 409 -0.76 1.56 -20.97
C GLY A 409 0.06 2.54 -20.13
N ILE A 410 -0.05 2.45 -18.81
CA ILE A 410 0.72 3.24 -17.85
C ILE A 410 2.23 3.08 -18.08
N LYS A 411 2.71 1.84 -18.19
CA LYS A 411 4.13 1.55 -18.45
C LYS A 411 4.59 2.10 -19.79
N GLY A 412 3.79 1.94 -20.84
CA GLY A 412 4.11 2.44 -22.18
C GLY A 412 4.34 3.95 -22.20
N GLU A 413 3.50 4.71 -21.50
CA GLU A 413 3.72 6.15 -21.37
C GLU A 413 4.92 6.47 -20.48
N LEU A 414 5.07 5.77 -19.36
CA LEU A 414 6.19 6.00 -18.45
C LEU A 414 7.54 5.76 -19.16
N GLU A 415 7.61 4.76 -20.03
CA GLU A 415 8.76 4.51 -20.92
C GLU A 415 8.97 5.65 -21.91
N ARG A 416 7.89 6.14 -22.53
CA ARG A 416 7.93 7.25 -23.49
C ARG A 416 8.45 8.53 -22.84
N VAL A 417 7.90 8.93 -21.69
CA VAL A 417 8.34 10.14 -20.98
C VAL A 417 9.77 9.99 -20.44
N PHE A 418 10.15 8.80 -19.99
CA PHE A 418 11.51 8.51 -19.57
C PHE A 418 12.51 8.69 -20.72
N ALA A 419 12.16 8.26 -21.94
CA ALA A 419 12.99 8.47 -23.12
C ALA A 419 13.18 9.97 -23.43
N VAL A 420 12.09 10.76 -23.38
CA VAL A 420 12.13 12.22 -23.55
C VAL A 420 12.99 12.88 -22.46
N TRP A 421 12.86 12.44 -21.21
CA TRP A 421 13.67 12.90 -20.09
C TRP A 421 15.15 12.57 -20.29
N CYS A 422 15.48 11.38 -20.80
CA CYS A 422 16.86 11.02 -21.15
C CYS A 422 17.41 11.92 -22.26
N GLU A 423 16.64 12.23 -23.30
CA GLU A 423 17.04 13.16 -24.36
C GLU A 423 17.28 14.57 -23.80
N HIS A 424 16.38 15.07 -22.95
CA HIS A 424 16.49 16.38 -22.30
C HIS A 424 17.80 16.54 -21.52
N HIS A 425 18.25 15.48 -20.84
CA HIS A 425 19.51 15.48 -20.07
C HIS A 425 20.74 15.02 -20.87
N GLY A 426 20.62 14.78 -22.18
CA GLY A 426 21.75 14.30 -23.01
C GLY A 426 22.22 12.89 -22.65
N LEU A 427 21.32 12.07 -22.12
CA LEU A 427 21.55 10.69 -21.69
C LEU A 427 21.04 9.63 -22.68
N ALA A 428 20.42 10.07 -23.79
CA ALA A 428 19.98 9.18 -24.86
C ALA A 428 21.14 8.29 -25.31
N GLN A 429 20.89 7.00 -25.49
CA GLN A 429 21.91 6.09 -25.97
C GLN A 429 22.33 6.55 -27.38
N THR A 430 23.55 7.09 -27.52
CA THR A 430 24.22 7.08 -28.82
C THR A 430 24.27 5.62 -29.23
N GLU A 431 23.56 5.24 -30.29
CA GLU A 431 23.64 3.90 -30.87
C GLU A 431 25.11 3.50 -30.91
N ARG A 432 25.49 2.49 -30.12
CA ARG A 432 26.78 1.86 -30.31
C ARG A 432 26.71 1.19 -31.67
N GLU A 433 27.42 1.79 -32.62
CA GLU A 433 27.74 1.22 -33.93
C GLU A 433 28.00 -0.28 -33.77
N VAL A 434 27.12 -1.07 -34.37
CA VAL A 434 27.35 -2.50 -34.60
C VAL A 434 28.54 -2.59 -35.55
N ALA A 435 29.68 -3.04 -35.02
CA ALA A 435 30.83 -3.52 -35.80
C ALA A 435 30.84 -5.04 -35.84
#